data_AF-X1MJN8-F1
#
_entry.id   AF-X1MJN8-F1
#
_cell.length_a   1.000
_cell.length_b   1.000
_cell.length_c   1.000
_cell.angle_alpha   90.00
_cell.angle_beta   90.00
_cell.angle_gamma   90.00
#
_symmetry.space_group_name_H-M   'P 1'
#
loop_
_entity.id
_entity.type
_entity.pdbx_description
1 polymer ?
#
loop_
_entity_poly.entity_id
_entity_poly.type
_entity_poly.pdbx_seq_one_letter_code
_entity_poly.pdbx_strand_id
1 'polypeptide(L)'
;MTFAGQGASEGTLRIYIDNGEEPVITDSVLKILSGGLLAGEPLSASVSPETEYQRRGHNLYLPLPYAEHCKITYECDAIEIDGDKRRPSIYYNINYRTYAKGTEVESFSTKVLTVAKPLLEKTCKTLLRPDFTDEKAEIHSGSQILKPGDYLTFELKGKNKAIRKISVKLIAENINQALRSTVLSTSFDGNQTIWAPVGEFFGTGYQLFPSKTWYSEVSVDGQMTAWWVMPYQD
;
A
#
# COMPACT_ATOMS: atom_id res chain seq x y z
N MET A 1 1.13 -12.24 8.37
CA MET A 1 1.75 -13.41 9.02
C MET A 1 2.81 -14.00 8.09
N THR A 2 3.86 -14.57 8.68
CA THR A 2 4.90 -15.33 7.97
C THR A 2 5.15 -16.63 8.71
N PHE A 3 5.35 -17.71 7.97
CA PHE A 3 5.46 -19.06 8.49
C PHE A 3 6.86 -19.61 8.20
N ALA A 4 7.52 -20.17 9.22
CA ALA A 4 8.86 -20.73 9.08
C ALA A 4 8.95 -22.09 9.77
N GLY A 5 9.12 -23.14 8.97
CA GLY A 5 9.17 -24.54 9.41
C GLY A 5 8.13 -25.39 8.68
N GLN A 6 8.33 -26.70 8.68
CA GLN A 6 7.42 -27.64 8.03
C GLN A 6 6.06 -27.64 8.75
N GLY A 7 4.96 -27.72 7.99
CA GLY A 7 3.59 -27.70 8.52
C GLY A 7 3.12 -26.32 9.03
N ALA A 8 4.00 -25.33 9.14
CA ALA A 8 3.71 -24.05 9.80
C ALA A 8 2.58 -23.25 9.17
N SER A 9 2.30 -23.44 7.88
CA SER A 9 1.25 -22.74 7.13
C SER A 9 -0.01 -23.58 6.91
N GLU A 10 -0.06 -24.80 7.45
CA GLU A 10 -1.14 -25.77 7.24
C GLU A 10 -2.24 -25.66 8.30
N GLY A 11 -2.12 -24.72 9.24
CA GLY A 11 -3.08 -24.56 10.32
C GLY A 11 -4.37 -23.86 9.94
N THR A 12 -5.33 -24.01 10.85
CA THR A 12 -6.65 -23.38 10.82
C THR A 12 -6.60 -22.07 11.60
N LEU A 13 -7.08 -21.00 10.99
CA LEU A 13 -7.27 -19.71 11.64
C LEU A 13 -8.75 -19.52 11.95
N ARG A 14 -9.08 -19.12 13.17
CA ARG A 14 -10.45 -18.84 13.61
C ARG A 14 -10.54 -17.43 14.18
N ILE A 15 -11.61 -16.72 13.84
CA ILE A 15 -11.88 -15.36 14.33
C ILE A 15 -13.26 -15.37 15.00
N TYR A 16 -13.30 -14.93 16.25
CA TYR A 16 -14.51 -14.79 17.05
C TYR A 16 -14.73 -13.31 17.34
N ILE A 17 -15.99 -12.88 17.26
CA ILE A 17 -16.39 -11.48 17.45
C ILE A 17 -17.40 -11.42 18.59
N ASP A 18 -17.27 -10.39 19.42
CA ASP A 18 -18.14 -10.05 20.56
C ASP A 18 -18.42 -11.22 21.50
N ASN A 19 -17.35 -11.92 21.89
CA ASN A 19 -17.38 -13.06 22.81
C ASN A 19 -18.25 -14.24 22.34
N GLY A 20 -18.60 -14.30 21.05
CA GLY A 20 -19.32 -15.44 20.48
C GLY A 20 -18.58 -16.77 20.72
N GLU A 21 -19.34 -17.81 21.04
CA GLU A 21 -18.82 -19.18 21.24
C GLU A 21 -18.32 -19.78 19.91
N GLU A 22 -19.03 -19.49 18.82
CA GLU A 22 -18.68 -19.94 17.48
C GLU A 22 -17.90 -18.87 16.70
N PRO A 23 -16.87 -19.26 15.92
CA PRO A 23 -16.11 -18.33 15.12
C PRO A 23 -16.92 -17.86 13.91
N VAL A 24 -16.85 -16.56 13.61
CA VAL A 24 -17.47 -15.96 12.41
C VAL A 24 -16.67 -16.25 11.13
N ILE A 25 -15.38 -16.61 11.27
CA ILE A 25 -14.49 -17.01 10.17
C ILE A 25 -13.71 -18.25 10.63
N THR A 26 -13.67 -19.31 9.82
CA THR A 26 -12.84 -20.50 10.01
C THR A 26 -12.45 -21.11 8.67
N ASP A 27 -11.16 -21.19 8.38
CA ASP A 27 -10.57 -21.91 7.24
C ASP A 27 -9.05 -22.01 7.45
N SER A 28 -8.31 -22.53 6.45
CA SER A 28 -6.86 -22.50 6.46
C SER A 28 -6.34 -21.06 6.49
N VAL A 29 -5.25 -20.85 7.23
CA VAL A 29 -4.69 -19.51 7.45
C VAL A 29 -4.31 -18.81 6.14
N LEU A 30 -3.79 -19.54 5.16
CA LEU A 30 -3.42 -18.96 3.87
C LEU A 30 -4.63 -18.53 3.05
N LYS A 31 -5.76 -19.23 3.12
CA LYS A 31 -7.00 -18.82 2.43
C LYS A 31 -7.57 -17.54 3.03
N ILE A 32 -7.59 -17.44 4.36
CA ILE A 32 -8.10 -16.26 5.06
C ILE A 32 -7.22 -15.03 4.80
N LEU A 33 -5.89 -15.19 4.90
CA LEU A 33 -4.98 -14.04 4.85
C LEU A 33 -4.71 -13.52 3.44
N SER A 34 -4.48 -14.42 2.47
CA SER A 34 -4.04 -14.01 1.13
C SER A 34 -4.65 -14.83 -0.02
N GLY A 35 -5.44 -15.85 0.28
CA GLY A 35 -6.06 -16.72 -0.72
C GLY A 35 -7.39 -16.20 -1.25
N GLY A 36 -7.80 -14.99 -0.85
CA GLY A 36 -8.98 -14.34 -1.41
C GLY A 36 -10.32 -14.72 -0.79
N LEU A 37 -10.32 -15.46 0.34
CA LEU A 37 -11.57 -15.94 0.96
C LEU A 37 -12.48 -14.78 1.40
N LEU A 38 -11.89 -13.71 1.95
CA LEU A 38 -12.65 -12.59 2.53
C LEU A 38 -12.65 -11.34 1.66
N ALA A 39 -11.57 -11.08 0.93
CA ALA A 39 -11.42 -9.91 0.05
C ALA A 39 -10.41 -10.23 -1.06
N GLY A 40 -10.44 -9.47 -2.16
CA GLY A 40 -9.41 -9.55 -3.20
C GLY A 40 -8.16 -8.73 -2.88
N GLU A 41 -7.15 -8.80 -3.75
CA GLU A 41 -6.03 -7.86 -3.73
C GLU A 41 -6.54 -6.41 -3.95
N PRO A 42 -5.93 -5.40 -3.30
CA PRO A 42 -4.74 -5.48 -2.46
C PRO A 42 -5.06 -5.69 -0.96
N LEU A 43 -6.34 -5.87 -0.59
CA LEU A 43 -6.75 -6.04 0.82
C LEU A 43 -6.41 -7.43 1.38
N SER A 44 -6.28 -8.44 0.53
CA SER A 44 -5.78 -9.79 0.86
C SER A 44 -4.66 -10.11 -0.12
N ALA A 45 -3.42 -10.13 0.34
CA ALA A 45 -2.24 -10.19 -0.54
C ALA A 45 -1.10 -11.04 0.05
N SER A 46 -0.31 -11.66 -0.83
CA SER A 46 0.88 -12.43 -0.48
C SER A 46 2.11 -11.87 -1.17
N VAL A 47 3.09 -11.39 -0.40
CA VAL A 47 4.28 -10.69 -0.90
C VAL A 47 5.56 -11.22 -0.26
N SER A 48 6.72 -11.25 -0.92
CA SER A 48 6.95 -10.90 -2.33
C SER A 48 6.67 -12.09 -3.26
N PRO A 49 6.10 -11.89 -4.47
CA PRO A 49 5.78 -12.97 -5.41
C PRO A 49 6.99 -13.80 -5.87
N GLU A 50 8.22 -13.31 -5.72
CA GLU A 50 9.44 -14.04 -6.07
C GLU A 50 9.84 -15.09 -5.02
N THR A 51 9.18 -15.09 -3.86
CA THR A 51 9.40 -16.07 -2.78
C THR A 51 8.44 -17.26 -2.93
N GLU A 52 8.83 -18.45 -2.46
CA GLU A 52 7.93 -19.61 -2.33
C GLU A 52 6.64 -19.21 -1.57
N TYR A 53 5.47 -19.60 -2.07
CA TYR A 53 4.18 -19.12 -1.57
C TYR A 53 4.03 -19.28 -0.05
N GLN A 54 4.41 -20.43 0.53
CA GLN A 54 4.30 -20.66 1.97
C GLN A 54 5.24 -19.81 2.83
N ARG A 55 6.31 -19.24 2.24
CA ARG A 55 7.33 -18.44 2.94
C ARG A 55 7.14 -16.93 2.75
N ARG A 56 6.07 -16.51 2.08
CA ARG A 56 5.74 -15.10 1.88
C ARG A 56 5.20 -14.46 3.16
N GLY A 57 5.16 -13.14 3.17
CA GLY A 57 4.30 -12.36 4.06
C GLY A 57 2.87 -12.37 3.53
N HIS A 58 1.95 -12.95 4.30
CA HIS A 58 0.52 -13.00 4.01
C HIS A 58 -0.22 -11.92 4.81
N ASN A 59 -0.90 -11.00 4.12
CA ASN A 59 -1.48 -9.81 4.71
C ASN A 59 -2.98 -9.71 4.42
N LEU A 60 -3.75 -9.47 5.49
CA LEU A 60 -5.16 -9.13 5.41
C LEU A 60 -5.37 -7.73 6.00
N TYR A 61 -5.69 -6.78 5.12
CA TYR A 61 -6.04 -5.38 5.42
C TYR A 61 -7.56 -5.13 5.39
N LEU A 62 -8.38 -6.17 5.19
CA LEU A 62 -9.83 -6.08 5.33
C LEU A 62 -10.18 -5.69 6.78
N PRO A 63 -10.96 -4.61 7.02
CA PRO A 63 -11.43 -4.28 8.35
C PRO A 63 -12.38 -5.36 8.90
N LEU A 64 -12.10 -5.82 10.12
CA LEU A 64 -12.95 -6.74 10.88
C LEU A 64 -13.48 -6.02 12.14
N PRO A 65 -14.54 -5.21 12.01
CA PRO A 65 -15.08 -4.45 13.14
C PRO A 65 -15.62 -5.37 14.23
N TYR A 66 -15.52 -4.91 15.48
CA TYR A 66 -16.08 -5.56 16.66
C TYR A 66 -16.58 -4.48 17.63
N ALA A 67 -17.67 -4.75 18.33
CA ALA A 67 -18.27 -3.84 19.30
C ALA A 67 -17.64 -4.02 20.69
N GLU A 68 -17.34 -5.28 21.05
CA GLU A 68 -16.87 -5.62 22.39
C GLU A 68 -15.50 -6.31 22.39
N HIS A 69 -15.32 -7.33 21.53
CA HIS A 69 -14.13 -8.18 21.60
C HIS A 69 -13.83 -8.87 20.27
N CYS A 70 -12.55 -9.07 19.96
CA CYS A 70 -12.10 -9.88 18.85
C CYS A 70 -11.04 -10.88 19.35
N LYS A 71 -11.32 -12.17 19.20
CA LYS A 71 -10.39 -13.26 19.53
C LYS A 71 -9.95 -13.93 18.24
N ILE A 72 -8.65 -14.08 18.07
CA ILE A 72 -8.05 -14.78 16.93
C ILE A 72 -7.31 -15.99 17.48
N THR A 73 -7.60 -17.17 16.95
CA THR A 73 -6.88 -18.40 17.30
C THR A 73 -6.26 -19.00 16.05
N TYR A 74 -5.10 -19.62 16.24
CA TYR A 74 -4.41 -20.39 15.22
C TYR A 74 -4.11 -21.77 15.79
N GLU A 75 -4.47 -22.82 15.06
CA GLU A 75 -4.34 -24.21 15.46
C GLU A 75 -3.67 -25.01 14.34
N CYS A 76 -2.66 -25.79 14.68
CA CYS A 76 -1.89 -26.57 13.72
C CYS A 76 -1.25 -27.77 14.42
N ASP A 77 -1.37 -28.95 13.83
CA ASP A 77 -0.83 -30.20 14.37
C ASP A 77 0.70 -30.22 14.47
N ALA A 78 1.38 -29.41 13.64
CA ALA A 78 2.83 -29.27 13.69
C ALA A 78 3.32 -28.44 14.89
N ILE A 79 2.41 -27.81 15.66
CA ILE A 79 2.80 -27.00 16.81
C ILE A 79 3.27 -27.92 17.94
N GLU A 80 4.57 -27.85 18.20
CA GLU A 80 5.22 -28.42 19.37
C GLU A 80 5.49 -27.33 20.41
N ILE A 81 5.16 -27.66 21.66
CA ILE A 81 5.35 -26.81 22.82
C ILE A 81 6.31 -27.51 23.77
N ASP A 82 7.52 -26.96 23.92
CA ASP A 82 8.53 -27.44 24.87
C ASP A 82 8.98 -26.27 25.74
N GLY A 83 8.36 -26.15 26.92
CA GLY A 83 8.50 -24.97 27.79
C GLY A 83 8.12 -23.69 27.06
N ASP A 84 9.08 -22.76 26.96
CA ASP A 84 8.93 -21.49 26.24
C ASP A 84 9.16 -21.59 24.73
N LYS A 85 9.61 -22.75 24.23
CA LYS A 85 9.84 -22.95 22.80
C LYS A 85 8.54 -23.36 22.12
N ARG A 86 8.19 -22.60 21.08
CA ARG A 86 7.10 -22.91 20.13
C ARG A 86 7.74 -23.17 18.77
N ARG A 87 7.46 -24.34 18.18
CA ARG A 87 7.88 -24.70 16.82
C ARG A 87 6.67 -25.26 16.07
N PRO A 88 6.58 -25.06 14.74
CA PRO A 88 7.38 -24.16 13.92
C PRO A 88 7.15 -22.68 14.27
N SER A 89 7.98 -21.78 13.74
CA SER A 89 7.89 -20.35 14.03
C SER A 89 6.78 -19.69 13.20
N ILE A 90 5.90 -18.97 13.87
CA ILE A 90 4.77 -18.28 13.27
C ILE A 90 4.81 -16.82 13.72
N TYR A 91 5.05 -15.92 12.76
CA TYR A 91 5.20 -14.49 13.01
C TYR A 91 3.93 -13.76 12.58
N TYR A 92 3.42 -12.87 13.44
CA TYR A 92 2.22 -12.10 13.15
C TYR A 92 2.29 -10.70 13.74
N ASN A 93 1.51 -9.80 13.13
CA ASN A 93 1.22 -8.48 13.65
C ASN A 93 -0.28 -8.24 13.45
N ILE A 94 -0.98 -7.82 14.50
CA ILE A 94 -2.41 -7.53 14.48
C ILE A 94 -2.57 -6.08 14.89
N ASN A 95 -2.93 -5.24 13.91
CA ASN A 95 -3.25 -3.84 14.16
C ASN A 95 -4.75 -3.71 14.45
N TYR A 96 -5.10 -2.99 15.51
CA TYR A 96 -6.49 -2.75 15.87
C TYR A 96 -6.69 -1.34 16.40
N ARG A 97 -7.95 -0.90 16.42
CA ARG A 97 -8.38 0.35 17.03
C ARG A 97 -9.59 0.06 17.91
N THR A 98 -9.54 0.44 19.17
CA THR A 98 -10.70 0.45 20.07
C THR A 98 -11.34 1.84 20.02
N TYR A 99 -12.65 1.90 19.84
CA TYR A 99 -13.40 3.15 19.85
C TYR A 99 -13.74 3.61 21.28
N ALA A 100 -14.08 4.88 21.44
CA ALA A 100 -14.50 5.41 22.73
C ALA A 100 -15.77 4.70 23.23
N LYS A 101 -15.92 4.57 24.56
CA LYS A 101 -17.10 3.96 25.17
C LYS A 101 -18.38 4.67 24.69
N GLY A 102 -19.39 3.88 24.29
CA GLY A 102 -20.64 4.39 23.73
C GLY A 102 -20.64 4.59 22.22
N THR A 103 -19.51 4.32 21.52
CA THR A 103 -19.50 4.27 20.06
C THR A 103 -20.27 3.04 19.59
N GLU A 104 -21.32 3.25 18.80
CA GLU A 104 -22.03 2.16 18.13
C GLU A 104 -21.18 1.62 16.99
N VAL A 105 -20.89 0.31 17.01
CA VAL A 105 -20.11 -0.38 15.98
C VAL A 105 -20.93 -1.56 15.49
N GLU A 106 -21.18 -1.63 14.19
CA GLU A 106 -21.72 -2.84 13.57
C GLU A 106 -20.59 -3.86 13.44
N SER A 107 -20.69 -4.94 14.20
CA SER A 107 -19.69 -5.99 14.23
C SER A 107 -19.65 -6.80 12.94
N PHE A 108 -18.46 -7.33 12.65
CA PHE A 108 -18.25 -8.15 11.48
C PHE A 108 -19.14 -9.40 11.50
N SER A 109 -19.76 -9.69 10.35
CA SER A 109 -20.45 -10.95 10.09
C SER A 109 -20.39 -11.28 8.60
N THR A 110 -20.67 -12.54 8.25
CA THR A 110 -20.76 -12.95 6.84
C THR A 110 -21.86 -12.20 6.07
N LYS A 111 -22.91 -11.75 6.76
CA LYS A 111 -23.98 -10.91 6.21
C LYS A 111 -23.44 -9.52 5.86
N VAL A 112 -22.76 -8.85 6.80
CA VAL A 112 -22.12 -7.55 6.58
C VAL A 112 -21.12 -7.64 5.43
N LEU A 113 -20.28 -8.67 5.42
CA LEU A 113 -19.33 -8.89 4.33
C LEU A 113 -20.03 -9.03 2.97
N THR A 114 -21.13 -9.80 2.90
CA THR A 114 -21.90 -10.00 1.67
C THR A 114 -22.47 -8.68 1.15
N VAL A 115 -23.02 -7.85 2.03
CA VAL A 115 -23.54 -6.52 1.69
C VAL A 115 -22.40 -5.59 1.23
N ALA A 116 -21.21 -5.69 1.84
CA ALA A 116 -20.06 -4.85 1.53
C ALA A 116 -19.31 -5.25 0.24
N LYS A 117 -19.54 -6.43 -0.33
CA LYS A 117 -18.80 -6.94 -1.51
C LYS A 117 -18.65 -5.92 -2.66
N PRO A 118 -19.72 -5.24 -3.14
CA PRO A 118 -19.57 -4.27 -4.23
C PRO A 118 -18.66 -3.09 -3.86
N LEU A 119 -18.71 -2.63 -2.60
CA LEU A 119 -17.83 -1.58 -2.10
C LEU A 119 -16.38 -2.05 -2.02
N LEU A 120 -16.16 -3.30 -1.56
CA LEU A 120 -14.82 -3.89 -1.51
C LEU A 120 -14.21 -4.04 -2.90
N GLU A 121 -14.95 -4.55 -3.88
CA GLU A 121 -14.49 -4.68 -5.26
C GLU A 121 -14.13 -3.33 -5.87
N LYS A 122 -14.99 -2.31 -5.69
CA LYS A 122 -14.70 -0.95 -6.11
C LYS A 122 -13.44 -0.41 -5.44
N THR A 123 -13.31 -0.62 -4.13
CA THR A 123 -12.16 -0.17 -3.34
C THR A 123 -10.86 -0.82 -3.83
N CYS A 124 -10.85 -2.14 -4.01
CA CYS A 124 -9.71 -2.87 -4.56
C CYS A 124 -9.31 -2.37 -5.94
N LYS A 125 -10.28 -2.17 -6.85
CA LYS A 125 -10.03 -1.62 -8.18
C LYS A 125 -9.42 -0.23 -8.11
N THR A 126 -9.96 0.64 -7.26
CA THR A 126 -9.45 2.00 -7.04
C THR A 126 -8.03 1.97 -6.47
N LEU A 127 -7.76 1.14 -5.45
CA LEU A 127 -6.43 1.02 -4.83
C LEU A 127 -5.35 0.56 -5.81
N LEU A 128 -5.68 -0.37 -6.72
CA LEU A 128 -4.74 -0.87 -7.74
C LEU A 128 -4.57 0.07 -8.93
N ARG A 129 -5.61 0.85 -9.24
CA ARG A 129 -5.67 1.75 -10.39
C ARG A 129 -6.33 3.07 -9.99
N PRO A 130 -5.65 3.89 -9.18
CA PRO A 130 -6.20 5.18 -8.80
C PRO A 130 -6.31 6.05 -10.05
N ASP A 131 -7.45 6.70 -10.21
CA ASP A 131 -7.64 7.73 -11.22
C ASP A 131 -7.58 9.09 -10.53
N PHE A 132 -6.50 9.81 -10.79
CA PHE A 132 -6.28 11.16 -10.29
C PHE A 132 -6.51 12.21 -11.40
N THR A 133 -7.13 11.82 -12.51
CA THR A 133 -7.41 12.73 -13.62
C THR A 133 -8.43 13.76 -13.18
N ASP A 134 -8.11 15.03 -13.43
CA ASP A 134 -9.04 16.14 -13.33
C ASP A 134 -9.03 16.84 -14.68
N GLU A 135 -10.14 16.75 -15.42
CA GLU A 135 -10.29 17.32 -16.77
C GLU A 135 -10.15 18.85 -16.78
N LYS A 136 -10.29 19.50 -15.62
CA LYS A 136 -10.14 20.94 -15.47
C LYS A 136 -8.73 21.35 -15.05
N ALA A 137 -7.81 20.40 -14.87
CA ALA A 137 -6.44 20.68 -14.46
C ALA A 137 -5.69 21.45 -15.55
N GLU A 138 -5.01 22.51 -15.14
CA GLU A 138 -4.05 23.22 -15.98
C GLU A 138 -2.78 22.36 -16.14
N ILE A 139 -2.36 22.13 -17.38
CA ILE A 139 -1.19 21.30 -17.70
C ILE A 139 -0.06 22.19 -18.18
N HIS A 140 1.06 22.13 -17.46
CA HIS A 140 2.34 22.69 -17.90
C HIS A 140 3.25 21.55 -18.35
N SER A 141 3.80 21.62 -19.56
CA SER A 141 4.68 20.60 -20.11
C SER A 141 5.77 21.22 -20.98
N GLY A 142 6.88 20.52 -21.09
CA GLY A 142 8.05 20.96 -21.84
C GLY A 142 9.15 19.91 -21.80
N SER A 143 10.12 20.05 -22.70
CA SER A 143 11.32 19.22 -22.75
C SER A 143 12.52 20.07 -23.11
N GLN A 144 13.67 19.76 -22.52
CA GLN A 144 14.91 20.50 -22.73
C GLN A 144 16.11 19.59 -22.49
N ILE A 145 17.21 19.85 -23.21
CA ILE A 145 18.52 19.27 -22.88
C ILE A 145 19.14 20.11 -21.76
N LEU A 146 19.41 19.50 -20.62
CA LEU A 146 20.02 20.15 -19.46
C LEU A 146 21.53 19.87 -19.43
N LYS A 147 22.34 20.93 -19.49
CA LYS A 147 23.76 20.88 -19.13
C LYS A 147 23.93 21.12 -17.62
N PRO A 148 25.12 20.88 -17.05
CA PRO A 148 25.37 21.17 -15.64
C PRO A 148 25.04 22.64 -15.31
N GLY A 149 24.14 22.84 -14.34
CA GLY A 149 23.68 24.16 -13.90
C GLY A 149 22.50 24.73 -14.70
N ASP A 150 22.01 24.03 -15.74
CA ASP A 150 20.80 24.42 -16.45
C ASP A 150 19.54 24.02 -15.67
N TYR A 151 18.43 24.71 -15.96
CA TYR A 151 17.12 24.44 -15.39
C TYR A 151 16.04 24.43 -16.48
N LEU A 152 15.01 23.61 -16.27
CA LEU A 152 13.72 23.73 -16.93
C LEU A 152 12.69 24.14 -15.87
N THR A 153 12.13 25.33 -16.02
CA THR A 153 11.26 25.94 -15.01
C THR A 153 9.84 26.11 -15.53
N PHE A 154 8.87 25.78 -14.68
CA PHE A 154 7.45 26.09 -14.90
C PHE A 154 6.99 27.05 -13.82
N GLU A 155 6.53 28.23 -14.22
CA GLU A 155 5.88 29.18 -13.32
C GLU A 155 4.37 28.90 -13.32
N LEU A 156 3.84 28.55 -12.16
CA LEU A 156 2.42 28.32 -11.97
C LEU A 156 1.74 29.64 -11.60
N LYS A 157 0.59 29.93 -12.19
CA LYS A 157 -0.18 31.15 -11.91
C LYS A 157 -1.47 30.85 -11.16
N GLY A 158 -1.86 31.79 -10.32
CA GLY A 158 -3.14 31.77 -9.59
C GLY A 158 -2.94 31.39 -8.12
N LYS A 159 -3.96 31.66 -7.32
CA LYS A 159 -3.93 31.51 -5.87
C LYS A 159 -4.79 30.33 -5.41
N ASN A 160 -4.49 29.78 -4.23
CA ASN A 160 -5.24 28.70 -3.58
C ASN A 160 -5.45 27.49 -4.50
N LYS A 161 -4.36 27.03 -5.12
CA LYS A 161 -4.35 25.91 -6.06
C LYS A 161 -3.52 24.76 -5.48
N ALA A 162 -3.51 23.63 -6.18
CA ALA A 162 -2.66 22.50 -5.81
C ALA A 162 -2.05 21.84 -7.04
N ILE A 163 -0.78 21.45 -6.95
CA ILE A 163 -0.24 20.46 -7.89
C ILE A 163 -0.83 19.10 -7.52
N ARG A 164 -1.42 18.43 -8.52
CA ARG A 164 -2.02 17.10 -8.38
C ARG A 164 -1.24 16.00 -9.09
N LYS A 165 -0.32 16.37 -9.97
CA LYS A 165 0.52 15.45 -10.74
C LYS A 165 1.84 16.11 -11.11
N ILE A 166 2.95 15.42 -10.86
CA ILE A 166 4.26 15.73 -11.45
C ILE A 166 4.70 14.52 -12.25
N SER A 167 5.15 14.74 -13.49
CA SER A 167 5.59 13.69 -14.40
C SER A 167 6.95 14.07 -14.99
N VAL A 168 7.96 13.20 -14.83
CA VAL A 168 9.31 13.41 -15.35
C VAL A 168 9.79 12.17 -16.09
N LYS A 169 10.37 12.38 -17.28
CA LYS A 169 11.09 11.34 -18.02
C LYS A 169 12.48 11.86 -18.33
N LEU A 170 13.50 11.17 -17.84
CA LEU A 170 14.90 11.51 -18.10
C LEU A 170 15.45 10.60 -19.21
N ILE A 171 16.19 11.19 -20.14
CA ILE A 171 16.95 10.49 -21.17
C ILE A 171 18.39 10.96 -21.05
N ALA A 172 19.31 10.03 -20.80
CA ALA A 172 20.73 10.31 -20.64
C ALA A 172 21.54 9.08 -21.03
N GLU A 173 22.79 9.28 -21.45
CA GLU A 173 23.74 8.19 -21.69
C GLU A 173 23.98 7.36 -20.41
N ASN A 174 24.15 8.05 -19.27
CA ASN A 174 24.21 7.43 -17.95
C ASN A 174 22.98 7.80 -17.12
N ILE A 175 21.90 7.03 -17.30
CA ILE A 175 20.63 7.26 -16.59
C ILE A 175 20.77 7.14 -15.06
N ASN A 176 21.60 6.22 -14.57
CA ASN A 176 21.79 6.01 -13.13
C ASN A 176 22.38 7.26 -12.45
N GLN A 177 23.33 7.91 -13.12
CA GLN A 177 23.89 9.17 -12.64
C GLN A 177 22.90 10.33 -12.80
N ALA A 178 22.16 10.38 -13.92
CA ALA A 178 21.17 11.42 -14.17
C ALA A 178 20.06 11.45 -13.12
N LEU A 179 19.58 10.28 -12.66
CA LEU A 179 18.58 10.18 -11.59
C LEU A 179 19.02 10.81 -10.28
N ARG A 180 20.32 10.76 -9.97
CA ARG A 180 20.92 11.30 -8.73
C ARG A 180 21.38 12.74 -8.83
N SER A 181 21.66 13.23 -10.04
CA SER A 181 22.26 14.56 -10.26
C SER A 181 21.27 15.59 -10.81
N THR A 182 20.17 15.15 -11.41
CA THR A 182 19.03 16.02 -11.73
C THR A 182 18.16 16.17 -10.50
N VAL A 183 17.97 17.41 -10.05
CA VAL A 183 17.18 17.74 -8.85
C VAL A 183 15.82 18.29 -9.27
N LEU A 184 14.76 17.75 -8.67
CA LEU A 184 13.45 18.39 -8.66
C LEU A 184 13.43 19.41 -7.52
N SER A 185 13.20 20.68 -7.86
CA SER A 185 13.04 21.77 -6.91
C SER A 185 11.68 22.42 -7.10
N THR A 186 10.94 22.63 -6.01
CA THR A 186 9.70 23.40 -6.00
C THR A 186 9.72 24.45 -4.91
N SER A 187 9.05 25.58 -5.16
CA SER A 187 8.82 26.61 -4.16
C SER A 187 7.36 27.02 -4.19
N PHE A 188 6.74 27.05 -3.02
CA PHE A 188 5.37 27.50 -2.81
C PHE A 188 5.36 28.54 -1.71
N ASP A 189 4.57 29.61 -1.88
CA ASP A 189 4.37 30.62 -0.84
C ASP A 189 5.70 31.22 -0.32
N GLY A 190 6.67 31.40 -1.23
CA GLY A 190 8.00 31.92 -0.93
C GLY A 190 8.97 30.94 -0.25
N ASN A 191 8.57 29.68 -0.01
CA ASN A 191 9.40 28.67 0.65
C ASN A 191 9.73 27.51 -0.29
N GLN A 192 10.97 27.03 -0.25
CA GLN A 192 11.35 25.80 -0.93
C GLN A 192 10.78 24.59 -0.19
N THR A 193 9.90 23.85 -0.86
CA THR A 193 9.14 22.73 -0.28
C THR A 193 9.62 21.38 -0.76
N ILE A 194 10.21 21.32 -1.96
CA ILE A 194 10.84 20.12 -2.50
C ILE A 194 12.25 20.50 -2.96
N TRP A 195 13.22 19.71 -2.52
CA TRP A 195 14.58 19.68 -3.05
C TRP A 195 15.10 18.25 -2.91
N ALA A 196 14.96 17.47 -3.97
CA ALA A 196 15.39 16.07 -3.97
C ALA A 196 15.86 15.67 -5.37
N PRO A 197 16.84 14.75 -5.50
CA PRO A 197 17.10 14.18 -6.80
C PRO A 197 15.86 13.45 -7.33
N VAL A 198 15.71 13.47 -8.65
CA VAL A 198 14.52 12.96 -9.33
C VAL A 198 14.26 11.50 -8.96
N GLY A 199 15.31 10.68 -8.89
CA GLY A 199 15.19 9.26 -8.56
C GLY A 199 14.55 9.00 -7.20
N GLU A 200 14.99 9.73 -6.18
CA GLU A 200 14.54 9.62 -4.80
C GLU A 200 13.12 10.16 -4.64
N PHE A 201 12.79 11.28 -5.29
CA PHE A 201 11.44 11.85 -5.23
C PHE A 201 10.36 10.89 -5.73
N PHE A 202 10.65 10.16 -6.82
CA PHE A 202 9.72 9.18 -7.39
C PHE A 202 9.85 7.76 -6.81
N GLY A 203 10.77 7.54 -5.87
CA GLY A 203 10.93 6.25 -5.18
C GLY A 203 11.64 5.16 -5.98
N THR A 204 12.35 5.52 -7.06
CA THR A 204 13.12 4.59 -7.90
C THR A 204 14.61 4.58 -7.54
N GLY A 205 15.07 5.58 -6.78
CA GLY A 205 16.48 5.73 -6.44
C GLY A 205 17.33 5.94 -7.70
N TYR A 206 18.46 5.25 -7.80
CA TYR A 206 19.43 5.43 -8.89
C TYR A 206 19.21 4.48 -10.08
N GLN A 207 18.14 3.69 -10.12
CA GLN A 207 17.82 2.78 -11.22
C GLN A 207 16.33 2.89 -11.57
N LEU A 208 15.98 2.74 -12.84
CA LEU A 208 14.58 2.67 -13.25
C LEU A 208 14.09 1.23 -13.14
N PHE A 209 13.30 0.95 -12.11
CA PHE A 209 12.54 -0.30 -12.02
C PHE A 209 11.04 0.02 -12.07
N PRO A 210 10.27 -0.66 -12.91
CA PRO A 210 8.84 -0.45 -12.96
C PRO A 210 8.22 -0.72 -11.59
N SER A 211 7.45 0.25 -11.11
CA SER A 211 6.81 0.17 -9.80
C SER A 211 5.53 0.99 -9.81
N LYS A 212 4.58 0.60 -8.96
CA LYS A 212 3.32 1.31 -8.82
C LYS A 212 2.88 1.28 -7.37
N THR A 213 2.62 2.45 -6.82
CA THR A 213 2.03 2.66 -5.51
C THR A 213 0.74 3.47 -5.69
N TRP A 214 0.06 3.78 -4.58
CA TRP A 214 -1.05 4.72 -4.62
C TRP A 214 -0.62 6.15 -5.03
N TYR A 215 0.59 6.57 -4.66
CA TYR A 215 1.05 7.96 -4.84
C TYR A 215 2.06 8.15 -5.97
N SER A 216 2.68 7.08 -6.47
CA SER A 216 3.74 7.16 -7.50
C SER A 216 3.75 5.96 -8.42
N GLU A 217 4.26 6.17 -9.63
CA GLU A 217 4.46 5.12 -10.64
C GLU A 217 5.76 5.39 -11.41
N VAL A 218 6.50 4.33 -11.67
CA VAL A 218 7.56 4.27 -12.66
C VAL A 218 7.09 3.27 -13.71
N SER A 219 6.84 3.75 -14.92
CA SER A 219 6.41 2.90 -16.03
C SER A 219 7.59 2.12 -16.62
N VAL A 220 7.26 1.12 -17.45
CA VAL A 220 8.25 0.29 -18.17
C VAL A 220 9.15 1.13 -19.07
N ASP A 221 8.64 2.22 -19.64
CA ASP A 221 9.40 3.13 -20.50
C ASP A 221 10.15 4.23 -19.73
N GLY A 222 10.19 4.15 -18.39
CA GLY A 222 10.94 5.06 -17.53
C GLY A 222 10.26 6.40 -17.25
N GLN A 223 8.97 6.56 -17.57
CA GLN A 223 8.18 7.71 -17.13
C GLN A 223 7.93 7.57 -15.63
N MET A 224 8.37 8.57 -14.88
CA MET A 224 8.11 8.68 -13.45
C MET A 224 6.94 9.64 -13.23
N THR A 225 5.98 9.26 -12.40
CA THR A 225 4.79 10.04 -12.11
C THR A 225 4.49 10.00 -10.61
N ALA A 226 4.05 11.13 -10.05
CA ALA A 226 3.62 11.22 -8.66
C ALA A 226 2.33 12.06 -8.55
N TRP A 227 1.45 11.68 -7.63
CA TRP A 227 0.10 12.26 -7.46
C TRP A 227 -0.18 12.83 -6.07
N TRP A 228 0.87 13.16 -5.32
CA TRP A 228 0.74 13.87 -4.05
C TRP A 228 -0.05 15.17 -4.26
N VAL A 229 -0.94 15.50 -3.32
CA VAL A 229 -1.59 16.82 -3.29
C VAL A 229 -0.56 17.80 -2.73
N MET A 230 -0.15 18.78 -3.54
CA MET A 230 0.79 19.83 -3.11
C MET A 230 0.08 21.19 -3.19
N PRO A 231 -0.65 21.59 -2.13
CA PRO A 231 -1.37 22.85 -2.12
C PRO A 231 -0.41 24.04 -1.99
N TYR A 232 -0.79 25.18 -2.54
CA TYR A 232 -0.12 26.47 -2.39
C TYR A 232 -1.15 27.60 -2.37
N GLN A 233 -0.83 28.68 -1.65
CA GLN A 233 -1.68 29.86 -1.53
C GLN A 233 -1.42 30.87 -2.64
N ASP A 234 -0.16 31.13 -2.97
CA ASP A 234 0.30 32.18 -3.90
C ASP A 234 1.33 31.68 -4.91
#